data_AF-A0A2D5W1V1-F1
#
_entry.id   AF-A0A2D5W1V1-F1
#
_cell.length_a   1.000
_cell.length_b   1.000
_cell.length_c   1.000
_cell.angle_alpha   90.00
_cell.angle_beta   90.00
_cell.angle_gamma   90.00
#
_symmetry.space_group_name_H-M   'P 1'
#
loop_
_entity.id
_entity.type
_entity.pdbx_description
1 polymer ?
#
loop_
_entity_poly.entity_id
_entity_poly.type
_entity_poly.pdbx_seq_one_letter_code
_entity_poly.pdbx_strand_id
1 'polypeptide(L)'
;MARGALDGQGYGSALGRWIAEDGMDPIPMEILEADLRTDLLGPLTGARHDYRALCQRYEDAPEKHRMQHPWKASSILAQAYQHQLPFSVHPGIGYDIITNHPSFMGSVVGRAASWDFDRFCEAVDGLDGGVVLSIGSAIMGPQVFEKSLSCVHNVRFQRREKAVQGHQIYVVDLQDGGGWDWAQGEPPKDNPAYYLRFCKSYSRMGGAMQYVCCDNVRFVHHLLHAIQSHENSSD
;
A
#
# COMPACT_ATOMS: atom_id res chain seq x y z
N MET A 1 12.60 6.48 -2.43
CA MET A 1 11.46 7.41 -2.20
C MET A 1 11.74 8.81 -2.76
N ALA A 2 12.68 9.60 -2.22
CA ALA A 2 12.91 10.97 -2.73
C ALA A 2 13.24 11.04 -4.23
N ARG A 3 14.09 10.13 -4.74
CA ARG A 3 14.35 10.02 -6.18
C ARG A 3 13.10 9.61 -6.97
N GLY A 4 12.40 8.56 -6.52
CA GLY A 4 11.16 8.10 -7.15
C GLY A 4 10.06 9.16 -7.17
N ALA A 5 10.09 10.12 -6.23
CA ALA A 5 9.21 11.28 -6.24
C ALA A 5 9.25 12.07 -7.55
N LEU A 6 10.44 12.22 -8.13
CA LEU A 6 10.59 13.00 -9.34
C LEU A 6 10.06 12.29 -10.59
N ASP A 7 9.74 10.99 -10.46
CA ASP A 7 9.11 10.17 -11.50
C ASP A 7 7.64 9.82 -11.16
N GLY A 8 7.02 10.48 -10.17
CA GLY A 8 5.64 10.21 -9.76
C GLY A 8 5.43 8.86 -9.07
N GLN A 9 6.48 8.27 -8.47
CA GLN A 9 6.43 6.95 -7.87
C GLN A 9 6.19 6.98 -6.36
N GLY A 10 5.14 6.28 -5.91
CA GLY A 10 4.87 6.04 -4.48
C GLY A 10 5.97 5.20 -3.82
N TYR A 11 5.81 4.88 -2.54
CA TYR A 11 6.83 4.14 -1.81
C TYR A 11 6.98 2.73 -2.42
N GLY A 12 5.87 2.01 -2.61
CA GLY A 12 5.86 0.66 -3.18
C GLY A 12 6.56 0.58 -4.54
N SER A 13 6.16 1.44 -5.49
CA SER A 13 6.76 1.44 -6.84
C SER A 13 8.22 1.91 -6.84
N ALA A 14 8.56 2.95 -6.06
CA ALA A 14 9.94 3.45 -5.99
C ALA A 14 10.91 2.42 -5.40
N LEU A 15 10.49 1.67 -4.38
CA LEU A 15 11.32 0.61 -3.80
C LEU A 15 11.36 -0.63 -4.69
N GLY A 16 10.22 -1.02 -5.28
CA GLY A 16 10.16 -2.12 -6.25
C GLY A 16 11.09 -1.92 -7.44
N ARG A 17 11.07 -0.72 -8.03
CA ARG A 17 12.01 -0.32 -9.08
C ARG A 17 13.46 -0.39 -8.60
N TRP A 18 13.75 0.22 -7.46
CA TRP A 18 15.11 0.26 -6.92
C TRP A 18 15.69 -1.15 -6.72
N ILE A 19 14.90 -2.10 -6.22
CA ILE A 19 15.34 -3.50 -6.06
C ILE A 19 15.52 -4.17 -7.43
N ALA A 20 14.60 -3.95 -8.37
CA ALA A 20 14.68 -4.57 -9.70
C ALA A 20 15.89 -4.08 -10.51
N GLU A 21 16.19 -2.79 -10.43
CA GLU A 21 17.20 -2.09 -11.25
C GLU A 21 18.54 -1.85 -10.52
N ASP A 22 18.74 -2.43 -9.33
CA ASP A 22 19.93 -2.25 -8.48
C ASP A 22 20.25 -0.78 -8.17
N GLY A 23 19.20 0.01 -7.98
CA GLY A 23 19.31 1.45 -7.83
C GLY A 23 18.31 2.22 -8.68
N MET A 24 18.41 3.53 -8.59
CA MET A 24 17.82 4.45 -9.56
C MET A 24 18.90 5.45 -9.95
N ASP A 25 18.95 5.84 -11.22
CA ASP A 25 19.90 6.86 -11.66
C ASP A 25 19.68 8.17 -10.91
N PRO A 26 20.76 8.82 -10.42
CA PRO A 26 20.66 10.13 -9.81
C PRO A 26 20.24 11.17 -10.85
N ILE A 27 19.59 12.23 -10.38
CA ILE A 27 19.36 13.41 -11.23
C ILE A 27 20.58 14.34 -11.09
N PRO A 28 21.25 14.73 -12.19
CA PRO A 28 22.34 15.69 -12.14
C PRO A 28 21.91 17.01 -11.47
N MET A 29 22.78 17.56 -10.62
CA MET A 29 22.46 18.73 -9.81
C MET A 29 22.12 19.94 -10.68
N GLU A 30 22.80 20.11 -11.82
CA GLU A 30 22.55 21.19 -12.77
C GLU A 30 21.14 21.14 -13.37
N ILE A 31 20.62 19.94 -13.65
CA ILE A 31 19.25 19.73 -14.14
C ILE A 31 18.27 20.05 -13.01
N LEU A 32 18.52 19.51 -11.81
CA LEU A 32 17.67 19.74 -10.64
C LEU A 32 17.57 21.23 -10.27
N GLU A 33 18.68 21.96 -10.36
CA GLU A 33 18.71 23.39 -10.09
C GLU A 33 18.05 24.23 -11.20
N ALA A 34 18.20 23.83 -12.47
CA ALA A 34 17.51 24.50 -13.57
C ALA A 34 15.98 24.35 -13.44
N ASP A 35 15.51 23.15 -13.12
CA ASP A 35 14.11 22.86 -12.83
C ASP A 35 13.58 23.72 -11.68
N LEU A 36 14.32 23.81 -10.57
CA LEU A 36 13.93 24.61 -9.42
C LEU A 36 13.85 26.12 -9.73
N ARG A 37 14.63 26.62 -10.69
CA ARG A 37 14.56 28.04 -11.12
C ARG A 37 13.40 28.32 -12.07
N THR A 38 12.97 27.31 -12.82
CA THR A 38 11.96 27.47 -13.89
C THR A 38 10.56 27.08 -13.42
N ASP A 39 10.44 26.17 -12.47
CA ASP A 39 9.17 25.66 -11.93
C ASP A 39 9.10 25.86 -10.40
N LEU A 40 8.81 27.09 -9.99
CA LEU A 40 8.81 27.51 -8.59
C LEU A 40 7.56 27.09 -7.81
N LEU A 41 6.47 26.77 -8.49
CA LEU A 41 5.17 26.47 -7.88
C LEU A 41 4.54 25.18 -8.43
N GLY A 42 5.29 24.40 -9.19
CA GLY A 42 4.83 23.14 -9.73
C GLY A 42 4.63 22.07 -8.66
N PRO A 43 3.87 21.02 -8.99
CA PRO A 43 3.52 19.96 -8.05
C PRO A 43 4.74 19.19 -7.51
N LEU A 44 5.86 19.20 -8.25
CA LEU A 44 7.10 18.52 -7.87
C LEU A 44 8.13 19.44 -7.19
N THR A 45 7.90 20.74 -7.09
CA THR A 45 8.90 21.68 -6.54
C THR A 45 9.34 21.30 -5.12
N GLY A 46 8.39 20.93 -4.25
CA GLY A 46 8.72 20.43 -2.91
C GLY A 46 9.56 19.15 -2.95
N ALA A 47 9.22 18.20 -3.82
CA ALA A 47 9.99 16.96 -3.99
C ALA A 47 11.42 17.22 -4.49
N ARG A 48 11.60 18.20 -5.39
CA ARG A 48 12.92 18.62 -5.89
C ARG A 48 13.77 19.22 -4.78
N HIS A 49 13.18 20.07 -3.94
CA HIS A 49 13.88 20.60 -2.76
C HIS A 49 14.28 19.51 -1.76
N ASP A 50 13.37 18.58 -1.46
CA ASP A 50 13.64 17.44 -0.58
C ASP A 50 14.81 16.59 -1.13
N TYR A 51 14.75 16.23 -2.42
CA TYR A 51 15.80 15.45 -3.07
C TYR A 51 17.14 16.17 -3.11
N ARG A 52 17.15 17.48 -3.45
CA ARG A 52 18.37 18.32 -3.43
C ARG A 52 19.01 18.34 -2.04
N ALA A 53 18.20 18.53 -0.99
CA ALA A 53 18.71 18.57 0.39
C ALA A 53 19.35 17.23 0.80
N LEU A 54 18.79 16.10 0.35
CA LEU A 54 19.39 14.78 0.58
C LEU A 54 20.70 14.59 -0.17
N CYS A 55 20.76 14.98 -1.45
CA CYS A 55 21.99 14.92 -2.25
C CYS A 55 23.12 15.77 -1.64
N GLN A 56 22.80 16.94 -1.09
CA GLN A 56 23.79 17.79 -0.41
C GLN A 56 24.26 17.21 0.94
N ARG A 57 23.38 16.50 1.66
CA ARG A 57 23.72 15.89 2.94
C ARG A 57 24.52 14.60 2.79
N TYR A 58 24.25 13.87 1.71
CA TYR A 58 24.84 12.56 1.40
C TYR A 58 25.40 12.59 -0.02
N GLU A 59 26.55 13.23 -0.21
CA GLU A 59 27.16 13.44 -1.54
C GLU A 59 27.49 12.13 -2.25
N ASP A 60 27.75 11.07 -1.48
CA ASP A 60 28.06 9.72 -1.93
C ASP A 60 26.81 8.83 -2.12
N ALA A 61 25.61 9.32 -1.80
CA ALA A 61 24.37 8.56 -1.90
C ALA A 61 24.09 8.03 -3.32
N PRO A 62 24.31 8.78 -4.43
CA PRO A 62 24.13 8.26 -5.78
C PRO A 62 24.92 6.98 -6.07
N GLU A 63 26.13 6.87 -5.55
CA GLU A 63 27.01 5.71 -5.74
C GLU A 63 26.74 4.62 -4.70
N LYS A 64 26.55 5.01 -3.43
CA LYS A 64 26.33 4.07 -2.31
C LYS A 64 24.93 3.49 -2.24
N HIS A 65 23.94 4.13 -2.86
CA HIS A 65 22.57 3.64 -2.93
C HIS A 65 22.33 2.78 -4.18
N ARG A 66 23.38 2.36 -4.88
CA ARG A 66 23.32 1.25 -5.82
C ARG A 66 23.75 -0.02 -5.11
N MET A 67 22.89 -1.03 -5.12
CA MET A 67 23.15 -2.31 -4.48
C MET A 67 22.61 -3.41 -5.36
N GLN A 68 23.46 -4.39 -5.68
CA GLN A 68 23.00 -5.62 -6.30
C GLN A 68 22.19 -6.42 -5.30
N HIS A 69 20.88 -6.56 -5.53
CA HIS A 69 20.02 -7.35 -4.65
C HIS A 69 20.02 -8.82 -5.10
N PRO A 70 20.57 -9.78 -4.33
CA PRO A 70 20.69 -11.17 -4.78
C PRO A 70 19.34 -11.91 -4.90
N TRP A 71 18.29 -11.42 -4.23
CA TRP A 71 17.00 -12.10 -4.11
C TRP A 71 15.84 -11.35 -4.79
N LYS A 72 16.07 -10.72 -5.96
CA LYS A 72 15.03 -9.94 -6.67
C LYS A 72 13.79 -10.76 -6.99
N ALA A 73 13.99 -12.03 -7.38
CA ALA A 73 12.91 -12.95 -7.70
C ALA A 73 11.98 -13.24 -6.50
N SER A 74 12.50 -13.13 -5.28
CA SER A 74 11.74 -13.34 -4.05
C SER A 74 11.15 -12.06 -3.45
N SER A 75 11.51 -10.88 -3.98
CA SER A 75 10.99 -9.61 -3.50
C SER A 75 9.62 -9.32 -4.11
N ILE A 76 8.57 -9.31 -3.28
CA ILE A 76 7.20 -8.99 -3.71
C ILE A 76 7.14 -7.61 -4.39
N LEU A 77 7.88 -6.62 -3.87
CA LEU A 77 7.96 -5.28 -4.44
C LEU A 77 8.62 -5.27 -5.82
N ALA A 78 9.71 -6.02 -5.99
CA ALA A 78 10.40 -6.11 -7.27
C ALA A 78 9.55 -6.85 -8.30
N GLN A 79 8.90 -7.96 -7.90
CA GLN A 79 7.99 -8.70 -8.77
C GLN A 79 6.79 -7.83 -9.16
N ALA A 80 6.18 -7.11 -8.22
CA ALA A 80 5.09 -6.18 -8.54
C ALA A 80 5.51 -5.11 -9.55
N TYR A 81 6.70 -4.53 -9.38
CA TYR A 81 7.24 -3.56 -10.34
C TYR A 81 7.48 -4.18 -11.72
N GLN A 82 8.16 -5.33 -11.79
CA GLN A 82 8.49 -6.02 -13.05
C GLN A 82 7.25 -6.47 -13.83
N HIS A 83 6.22 -6.93 -13.12
CA HIS A 83 4.94 -7.36 -13.71
C HIS A 83 3.91 -6.23 -13.84
N GLN A 84 4.30 -4.98 -13.55
CA GLN A 84 3.44 -3.79 -13.63
C GLN A 84 2.15 -3.92 -12.77
N LEU A 85 2.24 -4.61 -11.65
CA LEU A 85 1.13 -4.79 -10.72
C LEU A 85 1.01 -3.57 -9.77
N PRO A 86 -0.22 -3.09 -9.49
CA PRO A 86 -0.46 -2.11 -8.45
C PRO A 86 0.04 -2.59 -7.09
N PHE A 87 0.84 -1.78 -6.39
CA PHE A 87 1.39 -2.12 -5.07
C PHE A 87 1.57 -0.88 -4.18
N SER A 88 0.73 -0.69 -3.16
CA SER A 88 0.86 0.45 -2.25
C SER A 88 1.62 0.08 -0.97
N VAL A 89 2.40 1.03 -0.42
CA VAL A 89 2.94 0.96 0.94
C VAL A 89 2.41 2.15 1.73
N HIS A 90 1.83 1.88 2.89
CA HIS A 90 1.26 2.89 3.77
C HIS A 90 2.11 3.03 5.04
N PRO A 91 3.10 3.93 5.06
CA PRO A 91 4.03 4.07 6.18
C PRO A 91 3.39 4.78 7.39
N GLY A 92 3.84 4.42 8.59
CA GLY A 92 3.44 5.02 9.86
C GLY A 92 4.59 5.79 10.53
N ILE A 93 4.39 7.08 10.81
CA ILE A 93 5.38 7.90 11.53
C ILE A 93 5.39 7.52 13.01
N GLY A 94 6.57 7.19 13.55
CA GLY A 94 6.74 6.69 14.92
C GLY A 94 6.41 5.20 15.08
N TYR A 95 6.00 4.53 14.00
CA TYR A 95 5.75 3.08 13.95
C TYR A 95 6.83 2.36 13.13
N ASP A 96 7.11 2.83 11.92
CA ASP A 96 8.08 2.19 11.04
C ASP A 96 9.52 2.48 11.46
N ILE A 97 10.38 1.47 11.45
CA ILE A 97 11.80 1.59 11.84
C ILE A 97 12.53 2.68 11.04
N ILE A 98 12.14 2.90 9.77
CA ILE A 98 12.72 3.92 8.89
C ILE A 98 12.59 5.35 9.45
N THR A 99 11.67 5.61 10.38
CA THR A 99 11.46 6.95 10.95
C THR A 99 12.61 7.38 11.86
N ASN A 100 13.44 6.44 12.31
CA ASN A 100 14.59 6.71 13.16
C ASN A 100 15.88 7.00 12.36
N HIS A 101 15.85 6.86 11.03
CA HIS A 101 17.03 7.06 10.21
C HIS A 101 17.37 8.56 10.08
N PRO A 102 18.66 8.98 10.14
CA PRO A 102 19.04 10.40 10.02
C PRO A 102 18.66 11.06 8.68
N SER A 103 18.38 10.27 7.65
CA SER A 103 17.88 10.75 6.36
C SER A 103 16.35 10.82 6.28
N PHE A 104 15.62 10.49 7.35
CA PHE A 104 14.18 10.54 7.36
C PHE A 104 13.69 11.98 7.10
N MET A 105 12.77 12.11 6.17
CA MET A 105 12.08 13.36 5.86
C MET A 105 10.59 13.06 5.74
N GLY A 106 9.79 13.65 6.63
CA GLY A 106 8.33 13.44 6.65
C GLY A 106 7.66 13.89 5.35
N SER A 107 8.18 14.93 4.69
CA SER A 107 7.74 15.39 3.36
C SER A 107 7.91 14.33 2.28
N VAL A 108 9.04 13.63 2.27
CA VAL A 108 9.35 12.56 1.30
C VAL A 108 8.44 11.35 1.52
N VAL A 109 8.36 10.88 2.76
CA VAL A 109 7.56 9.68 3.11
C VAL A 109 6.07 9.97 2.94
N GLY A 110 5.59 11.13 3.39
CA GLY A 110 4.20 11.54 3.23
C GLY A 110 3.78 11.67 1.77
N ARG A 111 4.65 12.21 0.90
CA ARG A 111 4.37 12.28 -0.54
C ARG A 111 4.28 10.91 -1.19
N ALA A 112 5.24 10.03 -0.88
CA ALA A 112 5.25 8.67 -1.40
C ALA A 112 4.01 7.87 -0.93
N ALA A 113 3.61 8.06 0.34
CA ALA A 113 2.40 7.48 0.90
C ALA A 113 1.12 8.01 0.24
N SER A 114 1.09 9.31 -0.12
CA SER A 114 -0.06 9.92 -0.79
C SER A 114 -0.31 9.26 -2.14
N TRP A 115 0.72 9.08 -2.98
CA TRP A 115 0.52 8.41 -4.27
C TRP A 115 0.18 6.93 -4.14
N ASP A 116 0.74 6.25 -3.14
CA ASP A 116 0.35 4.87 -2.85
C ASP A 116 -1.11 4.79 -2.36
N PHE A 117 -1.60 5.79 -1.63
CA PHE A 117 -3.02 5.90 -1.26
C PHE A 117 -3.91 6.16 -2.48
N ASP A 118 -3.52 7.07 -3.38
CA ASP A 118 -4.28 7.33 -4.61
C ASP A 118 -4.37 6.07 -5.49
N ARG A 119 -3.25 5.34 -5.63
CA ARG A 119 -3.22 4.07 -6.37
C ARG A 119 -4.05 2.98 -5.71
N PHE A 120 -4.09 2.93 -4.38
CA PHE A 120 -4.96 2.01 -3.67
C PHE A 120 -6.44 2.38 -3.85
N CYS A 121 -6.78 3.67 -3.85
CA CYS A 121 -8.12 4.16 -4.18
C CYS A 121 -8.55 3.76 -5.60
N GLU A 122 -7.65 3.79 -6.58
CA GLU A 122 -7.93 3.31 -7.94
C GLU A 122 -8.29 1.82 -7.94
N ALA A 123 -7.55 0.99 -7.21
CA ALA A 123 -7.89 -0.43 -7.06
C ALA A 123 -9.25 -0.63 -6.37
N VAL A 124 -9.57 0.19 -5.37
CA VAL A 124 -10.87 0.16 -4.68
C VAL A 124 -12.02 0.66 -5.58
N ASP A 125 -11.77 1.61 -6.48
CA ASP A 125 -12.75 2.03 -7.50
C ASP A 125 -13.05 0.91 -8.51
N GLY A 126 -12.20 -0.11 -8.63
CA GLY A 126 -12.45 -1.31 -9.44
C GLY A 126 -13.07 -2.49 -8.68
N LEU A 127 -13.42 -2.33 -7.39
CA LEU A 127 -13.69 -3.46 -6.50
C LEU A 127 -15.09 -4.10 -6.63
N ASP A 128 -15.97 -3.62 -7.52
CA ASP A 128 -17.31 -4.20 -7.68
C ASP A 128 -17.24 -5.71 -7.98
N GLY A 129 -17.90 -6.52 -7.15
CA GLY A 129 -17.84 -7.99 -7.24
C GLY A 129 -16.49 -8.64 -6.88
N GLY A 130 -15.51 -7.86 -6.45
CA GLY A 130 -14.16 -8.31 -6.14
C GLY A 130 -13.97 -8.85 -4.72
N VAL A 131 -12.71 -9.10 -4.35
CA VAL A 131 -12.35 -9.68 -3.04
C VAL A 131 -11.29 -8.82 -2.36
N VAL A 132 -11.48 -8.56 -1.07
CA VAL A 132 -10.50 -7.96 -0.17
C VAL A 132 -10.01 -9.01 0.81
N LEU A 133 -8.70 -9.24 0.83
CA LEU A 133 -8.05 -10.12 1.80
C LEU A 133 -7.24 -9.28 2.79
N SER A 134 -7.69 -9.24 4.05
CA SER A 134 -6.96 -8.62 5.15
C SER A 134 -6.22 -9.71 5.93
N ILE A 135 -4.96 -9.96 5.56
CA ILE A 135 -4.14 -11.04 6.15
C ILE A 135 -3.24 -10.45 7.24
N GLY A 136 -3.49 -10.78 8.50
CA GLY A 136 -2.66 -10.39 9.64
C GLY A 136 -2.59 -8.88 9.93
N SER A 137 -3.57 -8.09 9.49
CA SER A 137 -3.57 -6.63 9.68
C SER A 137 -4.75 -6.16 10.53
N ALA A 138 -4.47 -5.80 11.79
CA ALA A 138 -5.46 -5.31 12.74
C ALA A 138 -5.53 -3.77 12.86
N ILE A 139 -4.59 -3.05 12.23
CA ILE A 139 -4.51 -1.58 12.35
C ILE A 139 -4.50 -0.94 10.96
N MET A 140 -3.44 -1.12 10.19
CA MET A 140 -3.28 -0.41 8.93
C MET A 140 -4.29 -0.85 7.87
N GLY A 141 -4.48 -2.16 7.67
CA GLY A 141 -5.44 -2.72 6.71
C GLY A 141 -6.84 -2.11 6.81
N PRO A 142 -7.54 -2.26 7.95
CA PRO A 142 -8.90 -1.75 8.09
C PRO A 142 -8.96 -0.23 7.98
N GLN A 143 -7.97 0.50 8.51
CA GLN A 143 -7.99 1.95 8.49
C GLN A 143 -7.77 2.48 7.07
N VAL A 144 -6.76 2.00 6.35
CA VAL A 144 -6.51 2.43 4.97
C VAL A 144 -7.69 2.08 4.08
N PHE A 145 -8.22 0.85 4.20
CA PHE A 145 -9.36 0.42 3.39
C PHE A 145 -10.60 1.29 3.63
N GLU A 146 -10.96 1.58 4.88
CA GLU A 146 -12.12 2.43 5.22
C GLU A 146 -12.03 3.83 4.61
N LYS A 147 -10.84 4.44 4.65
CA LYS A 147 -10.63 5.78 4.12
C LYS A 147 -10.62 5.77 2.60
N SER A 148 -10.02 4.76 1.98
CA SER A 148 -10.03 4.60 0.53
C SER A 148 -11.45 4.41 0.00
N LEU A 149 -12.25 3.54 0.62
CA LEU A 149 -13.64 3.29 0.22
C LEU A 149 -14.50 4.54 0.37
N SER A 150 -14.32 5.30 1.45
CA SER A 150 -15.00 6.58 1.66
C SER A 150 -14.63 7.60 0.58
N CYS A 151 -13.35 7.68 0.22
CA CYS A 151 -12.86 8.57 -0.84
C CYS A 151 -13.46 8.19 -2.21
N VAL A 152 -13.40 6.89 -2.55
CA VAL A 152 -13.95 6.34 -3.80
C VAL A 152 -15.44 6.60 -3.89
N HIS A 153 -16.23 6.32 -2.84
CA HIS A 153 -17.66 6.60 -2.83
C HIS A 153 -17.96 8.08 -3.06
N ASN A 154 -17.21 8.98 -2.41
CA ASN A 154 -17.38 10.41 -2.62
C ASN A 154 -17.13 10.82 -4.08
N VAL A 155 -16.12 10.24 -4.75
CA VAL A 155 -15.83 10.49 -6.17
C VAL A 155 -16.92 9.88 -7.07
N ARG A 156 -17.29 8.62 -6.84
CA ARG A 156 -18.38 7.93 -7.57
C ARG A 156 -19.69 8.70 -7.52
N PHE A 157 -20.09 9.20 -6.35
CA PHE A 157 -21.33 9.96 -6.22
C PHE A 157 -21.30 11.29 -6.98
N GLN A 158 -20.16 11.97 -7.03
CA GLN A 158 -19.99 13.15 -7.90
C GLN A 158 -20.13 12.80 -9.39
N ARG A 159 -19.67 11.60 -9.79
CA ARG A 159 -19.87 11.03 -11.14
C ARG A 159 -21.27 10.45 -11.37
N ARG A 160 -22.17 10.51 -10.37
CA ARG A 160 -23.52 9.89 -10.39
C ARG A 160 -23.50 8.36 -10.53
N GLU A 161 -22.44 7.73 -10.07
CA GLU A 161 -22.28 6.28 -10.01
C GLU A 161 -22.80 5.71 -8.67
N LYS A 162 -23.00 4.39 -8.62
CA LYS A 162 -23.37 3.70 -7.38
C LYS A 162 -22.16 3.50 -6.47
N ALA A 163 -22.40 3.30 -5.18
CA ALA A 163 -21.36 2.85 -4.25
C ALA A 163 -20.73 1.53 -4.73
N VAL A 164 -19.49 1.26 -4.32
CA VAL A 164 -18.84 -0.04 -4.53
C VAL A 164 -19.70 -1.11 -3.87
N GLN A 165 -19.99 -2.18 -4.61
CA GLN A 165 -20.97 -3.19 -4.22
C GLN A 165 -20.57 -4.60 -4.64
N GLY A 166 -21.14 -5.58 -3.95
CA GLY A 166 -20.96 -7.00 -4.28
C GLY A 166 -19.58 -7.58 -3.94
N HIS A 167 -18.68 -6.79 -3.35
CA HIS A 167 -17.38 -7.27 -2.92
C HIS A 167 -17.48 -8.17 -1.69
N GLN A 168 -16.50 -9.05 -1.55
CA GLN A 168 -16.33 -9.92 -0.38
C GLN A 168 -15.10 -9.51 0.40
N ILE A 169 -15.17 -9.60 1.73
CA ILE A 169 -14.09 -9.22 2.64
C ILE A 169 -13.74 -10.43 3.49
N TYR A 170 -12.49 -10.87 3.43
CA TYR A 170 -11.97 -11.92 4.30
C TYR A 170 -10.94 -11.32 5.25
N VAL A 171 -11.23 -11.40 6.55
CA VAL A 171 -10.28 -11.05 7.60
C VAL A 171 -9.64 -12.34 8.10
N VAL A 172 -8.35 -12.50 7.82
CA VAL A 172 -7.57 -13.69 8.14
C VAL A 172 -6.61 -13.36 9.27
N ASP A 173 -6.76 -14.06 10.40
CA ASP A 173 -5.92 -13.88 11.58
C ASP A 173 -5.81 -15.20 12.34
N LEU A 174 -4.76 -15.35 13.15
CA LEU A 174 -4.59 -16.49 14.05
C LEU A 174 -5.55 -16.40 15.26
N GLN A 175 -5.99 -15.19 15.62
CA GLN A 175 -7.00 -15.01 16.65
C GLN A 175 -8.33 -15.68 16.27
N ASP A 176 -9.10 -16.14 17.25
CA ASP A 176 -10.38 -16.84 17.07
C ASP A 176 -11.59 -15.95 16.74
N GLY A 177 -11.36 -14.69 16.38
CA GLY A 177 -12.42 -13.72 16.08
C GLY A 177 -13.29 -13.36 17.28
N GLY A 178 -12.88 -13.72 18.51
CA GLY A 178 -13.64 -13.46 19.73
C GLY A 178 -14.86 -14.37 19.90
N GLY A 179 -14.92 -15.51 19.19
CA GLY A 179 -16.03 -16.45 19.25
C GLY A 179 -17.34 -15.92 18.68
N TRP A 180 -17.29 -14.87 17.86
CA TRP A 180 -18.45 -14.27 17.20
C TRP A 180 -18.48 -14.62 15.71
N ASP A 181 -19.67 -14.92 15.19
CA ASP A 181 -19.87 -15.13 13.76
C ASP A 181 -19.98 -13.76 13.05
N TRP A 182 -18.85 -13.29 12.53
CA TRP A 182 -18.77 -12.01 11.82
C TRP A 182 -19.53 -11.98 10.49
N ALA A 183 -20.02 -13.11 9.97
CA ALA A 183 -20.94 -13.11 8.84
C ALA A 183 -22.32 -12.52 9.20
N GLN A 184 -22.66 -12.47 10.49
CA GLN A 184 -23.88 -11.87 11.01
C GLN A 184 -23.74 -10.36 11.28
N GLY A 185 -22.55 -9.79 11.04
CA GLY A 185 -22.24 -8.38 11.27
C GLY A 185 -21.67 -8.09 12.66
N GLU A 186 -21.85 -6.84 13.12
CA GLU A 186 -21.24 -6.33 14.36
C GLU A 186 -21.92 -6.92 15.61
N PRO A 187 -21.15 -7.43 16.60
CA PRO A 187 -21.70 -7.93 17.85
C PRO A 187 -22.29 -6.82 18.74
N PRO A 188 -23.17 -7.17 19.70
CA PRO A 188 -23.63 -6.25 20.75
C PRO A 188 -22.51 -5.69 21.65
N LYS A 189 -22.73 -4.53 22.28
CA LYS A 189 -21.71 -3.83 23.10
C LYS A 189 -21.26 -4.56 24.37
N ASP A 190 -22.08 -5.48 24.86
CA ASP A 190 -21.83 -6.33 26.02
C ASP A 190 -21.08 -7.63 25.65
N ASN A 191 -20.85 -7.89 24.36
CA ASN A 191 -20.02 -8.99 23.89
C ASN A 191 -18.55 -8.53 23.74
N PRO A 192 -17.55 -9.28 24.27
CA PRO A 192 -16.13 -8.94 24.12
C PRO A 192 -15.64 -8.75 22.67
N ALA A 193 -16.20 -9.49 21.71
CA ALA A 193 -15.84 -9.39 20.29
C ALA A 193 -16.12 -7.99 19.71
N TYR A 194 -17.01 -7.19 20.32
CA TYR A 194 -17.26 -5.79 19.94
C TYR A 194 -15.99 -4.92 19.97
N TYR A 195 -15.02 -5.30 20.79
CA TYR A 195 -13.76 -4.57 20.95
C TYR A 195 -12.66 -5.05 19.99
N LEU A 196 -12.93 -6.06 19.13
CA LEU A 196 -12.10 -6.39 17.97
C LEU A 196 -12.30 -5.33 16.88
N ARG A 197 -11.66 -4.19 17.09
CA ARG A 197 -11.90 -2.95 16.35
C ARG A 197 -11.71 -3.11 14.84
N PHE A 198 -10.78 -3.95 14.40
CA PHE A 198 -10.54 -4.19 12.97
C PHE A 198 -11.72 -4.92 12.31
N CYS A 199 -12.24 -5.98 12.93
CA CYS A 199 -13.43 -6.67 12.45
C CYS A 199 -14.64 -5.76 12.39
N LYS A 200 -14.84 -4.96 13.44
CA LYS A 200 -15.87 -3.92 13.47
C LYS A 200 -15.75 -2.89 12.36
N SER A 201 -14.53 -2.49 12.00
CA SER A 201 -14.32 -1.61 10.84
C SER A 201 -14.75 -2.32 9.56
N TYR A 202 -14.27 -3.54 9.31
CA TYR A 202 -14.63 -4.30 8.10
C TYR A 202 -16.13 -4.57 7.98
N SER A 203 -16.82 -4.90 9.08
CA SER A 203 -18.26 -5.17 9.07
C SER A 203 -19.12 -3.97 8.67
N ARG A 204 -18.55 -2.75 8.65
CA ARG A 204 -19.23 -1.50 8.28
C ARG A 204 -18.91 -1.01 6.87
N MET A 205 -17.98 -1.67 6.16
CA MET A 205 -17.48 -1.24 4.85
C MET A 205 -18.26 -1.82 3.65
N GLY A 206 -19.49 -2.28 3.89
CA GLY A 206 -20.28 -2.97 2.88
C GLY A 206 -19.65 -4.29 2.44
N GLY A 207 -20.28 -4.96 1.48
CA GLY A 207 -19.86 -6.29 1.05
C GLY A 207 -20.15 -7.40 2.07
N ALA A 208 -19.90 -8.64 1.68
CA ALA A 208 -20.05 -9.80 2.55
C ALA A 208 -18.72 -10.05 3.30
N MET A 209 -18.74 -9.90 4.62
CA MET A 209 -17.56 -10.13 5.46
C MET A 209 -17.53 -11.56 6.00
N GLN A 210 -16.35 -12.19 5.97
CA GLN A 210 -16.05 -13.45 6.64
C GLN A 210 -14.79 -13.31 7.48
N TYR A 211 -14.82 -13.90 8.67
CA TYR A 211 -13.65 -14.04 9.52
C TYR A 211 -13.08 -15.45 9.39
N VAL A 212 -11.78 -15.55 9.12
CA VAL A 212 -11.08 -16.81 8.89
C VAL A 212 -9.99 -16.94 9.95
N CYS A 213 -10.27 -17.71 11.00
CA CYS A 213 -9.26 -18.08 12.00
C CYS A 213 -8.29 -19.08 11.38
N CYS A 214 -7.12 -18.61 10.93
CA CYS A 214 -6.13 -19.41 10.26
C CYS A 214 -4.73 -18.81 10.42
N ASP A 215 -3.72 -19.67 10.47
CA ASP A 215 -2.35 -19.24 10.29
C ASP A 215 -2.16 -18.63 8.89
N ASN A 216 -1.61 -17.42 8.83
CA ASN A 216 -1.48 -16.65 7.58
C ASN A 216 -0.66 -17.38 6.51
N VAL A 217 0.39 -18.10 6.91
CA VAL A 217 1.23 -18.86 5.98
C VAL A 217 0.42 -20.01 5.40
N ARG A 218 -0.26 -20.78 6.25
CA ARG A 218 -1.16 -21.85 5.77
C ARG A 218 -2.24 -21.31 4.84
N PHE A 219 -2.90 -20.21 5.21
CA PHE A 219 -3.93 -19.60 4.37
C PHE A 219 -3.41 -19.27 2.96
N VAL A 220 -2.29 -18.56 2.86
CA VAL A 220 -1.71 -18.16 1.57
C VAL A 220 -1.28 -19.37 0.73
N HIS A 221 -0.67 -20.40 1.35
CA HIS A 221 -0.29 -21.62 0.64
C HIS A 221 -1.51 -22.39 0.10
N HIS A 222 -2.56 -22.53 0.91
CA HIS A 222 -3.80 -23.19 0.48
C HIS A 222 -4.51 -22.40 -0.62
N LEU A 223 -4.53 -21.06 -0.53
CA LEU A 223 -5.10 -20.20 -1.57
C LEU A 223 -4.34 -20.37 -2.89
N LEU A 224 -3.01 -20.39 -2.86
CA LEU A 224 -2.19 -20.62 -4.05
C LEU A 224 -2.49 -21.98 -4.70
N HIS A 225 -2.54 -23.05 -3.90
CA HIS A 225 -2.88 -24.37 -4.41
C HIS A 225 -4.28 -24.44 -5.00
N ALA A 226 -5.26 -23.77 -4.38
CA ALA A 226 -6.63 -23.70 -4.91
C ALA A 226 -6.67 -22.98 -6.26
N ILE A 227 -5.98 -21.84 -6.41
CA ILE A 227 -5.90 -21.08 -7.66
C ILE A 227 -5.27 -21.94 -8.77
N GLN A 228 -4.11 -22.56 -8.49
CA GLN A 228 -3.40 -23.42 -9.45
C GLN A 228 -4.23 -24.63 -9.87
N SER A 229 -4.97 -25.24 -8.95
CA SER A 229 -5.83 -26.39 -9.26
C SER A 229 -7.00 -25.98 -10.15
N HIS A 230 -7.54 -24.77 -9.93
CA HIS A 230 -8.65 -24.24 -10.72
C HIS A 230 -8.20 -23.91 -12.15
N GLU A 231 -7.03 -23.31 -12.32
CA GLU A 231 -6.43 -23.04 -13.64
C GLU A 231 -6.22 -24.33 -14.42
N ASN A 232 -5.61 -25.35 -13.80
CA ASN A 232 -5.38 -26.66 -14.43
C ASN A 232 -6.65 -27.45 -14.77
N SER A 233 -7.79 -27.11 -14.14
CA SER A 233 -9.09 -27.75 -14.40
C SER A 233 -9.94 -27.02 -15.45
N SER A 234 -9.50 -25.82 -15.87
CA SER A 234 -10.19 -24.97 -16.84
C SER A 234 -9.61 -25.09 -18.26
N ASP A 235 -8.54 -25.87 -18.43
CA ASP A 235 -7.95 -26.33 -19.69
C ASP A 235 -8.42 -27.76 -20.03
#